data_AF-A0A2S2PZY0-F1
#
_entry.id   AF-A0A2S2PZY0-F1
#
_cell.length_a   1.000
_cell.length_b   1.000
_cell.length_c   1.000
_cell.angle_alpha   90.00
_cell.angle_beta   90.00
_cell.angle_gamma   90.00
#
_symmetry.space_group_name_H-M   'P 1'
#
loop_
_entity.id
_entity.type
_entity.pdbx_description
1 polymer ?
#
loop_
_entity_poly.entity_id
_entity_poly.type
_entity_poly.pdbx_seq_one_letter_code
_entity_poly.pdbx_strand_id
1 'polypeptide(L)'
;MERPCTKRKDATAGDGDGTVTNARLPWPAKVSQCDRLRPRDADDCGSAVSAIKGYCVDRNLPTNVYRPVGCGGGGNATKFRLSDLVDELHRVFAEDRVNVEYVQYLMESYKSDPAEWLKYAKFNKFRYTRNLVDAGNGKFNLMVLCWGEAHGSSIHNHPQSDCIMKVLAGNLTEVRFAWPEKSSTAERDHEHDYDYDQQLQPMCELGRTVLETDSVCHIN
;
A
#
# COMPACT_ATOMS: atom_id res chain seq x y z
N MET A 1 0.12 2.21 -52.11
CA MET A 1 -1.10 2.99 -51.83
C MET A 1 -1.17 3.17 -50.33
N GLU A 2 -0.58 4.25 -49.84
CA GLU A 2 -0.64 4.71 -48.46
C GLU A 2 -0.91 6.21 -48.53
N ARG A 3 -1.88 6.71 -47.76
CA ARG A 3 -2.22 8.13 -47.68
C ARG A 3 -1.90 8.62 -46.27
N PRO A 4 -0.97 9.57 -46.09
CA PRO A 4 -0.85 10.29 -44.84
C PRO A 4 -1.84 11.46 -44.81
N CYS A 5 -2.63 11.56 -43.74
CA CYS A 5 -3.51 12.71 -43.49
C CYS A 5 -2.76 13.73 -42.62
N THR A 6 -2.43 14.88 -43.20
CA THR A 6 -1.88 16.06 -42.51
C THR A 6 -3.01 17.01 -42.08
N LYS A 7 -2.92 17.57 -40.87
CA LYS A 7 -3.61 18.81 -40.45
C LYS A 7 -2.63 19.60 -39.57
N ARG A 8 -1.98 20.62 -40.15
CA ARG A 8 -2.21 22.08 -40.05
C ARG A 8 -1.71 22.72 -38.75
N LYS A 9 -0.67 23.55 -38.91
CA LYS A 9 -0.23 24.64 -38.02
C LYS A 9 -1.07 25.89 -38.31
N ASP A 10 -1.27 26.72 -37.29
CA ASP A 10 -1.37 28.20 -37.26
C ASP A 10 -1.44 28.58 -35.75
N ALA A 11 -0.93 29.67 -35.18
CA ALA A 11 -0.07 30.78 -35.59
C ALA A 11 0.58 31.35 -34.30
N THR A 12 1.69 32.08 -34.46
CA THR A 12 2.46 32.79 -33.43
C THR A 12 1.83 34.13 -33.01
N ALA A 13 1.91 34.50 -31.72
CA ALA A 13 2.06 35.89 -31.26
C ALA A 13 2.44 35.97 -29.77
N GLY A 14 3.44 36.81 -29.46
CA GLY A 14 3.48 37.59 -28.21
C GLY A 14 4.58 37.27 -27.20
N ASP A 15 5.69 38.02 -27.28
CA ASP A 15 6.66 38.21 -26.20
C ASP A 15 6.02 38.83 -24.95
N GLY A 16 6.46 38.38 -23.77
CA GLY A 16 6.07 38.95 -22.48
C GLY A 16 6.97 38.42 -21.35
N ASP A 17 7.87 39.28 -20.89
CA ASP A 17 8.73 39.16 -19.71
C ASP A 17 7.94 38.84 -18.42
N GLY A 18 8.50 38.02 -17.53
CA GLY A 18 7.84 37.63 -16.29
C GLY A 18 8.49 36.47 -15.53
N THR A 19 9.52 36.79 -14.76
CA THR A 19 9.85 36.23 -13.43
C THR A 19 9.32 34.81 -13.09
N VAL A 20 10.26 33.85 -13.01
CA VAL A 20 10.04 32.53 -12.41
C VAL A 20 9.73 32.68 -10.93
N THR A 21 8.45 32.59 -10.57
CA THR A 21 8.01 32.44 -9.18
C THR A 21 7.77 30.96 -8.90
N ASN A 22 8.35 30.50 -7.78
CA ASN A 22 8.27 29.14 -7.28
C ASN A 22 6.83 28.82 -6.87
N ALA A 23 6.07 28.19 -7.78
CA ALA A 23 4.66 27.85 -7.56
C ALA A 23 4.54 26.71 -6.53
N ARG A 24 4.13 27.07 -5.31
CA ARG A 24 3.59 26.14 -4.31
C ARG A 24 2.36 25.44 -4.90
N LEU A 25 2.37 24.10 -4.90
CA LEU A 25 1.23 23.27 -5.31
C LEU A 25 0.03 23.50 -4.36
N PRO A 26 -1.20 23.73 -4.87
CA PRO A 26 -2.36 23.94 -4.03
C PRO A 26 -3.08 22.61 -3.75
N TRP A 27 -2.96 22.08 -2.54
CA TRP A 27 -3.91 21.08 -2.04
C TRP A 27 -5.08 21.81 -1.35
N PRO A 28 -6.35 21.44 -1.60
CA PRO A 28 -7.47 22.02 -0.88
C PRO A 28 -7.58 21.38 0.50
N ALA A 29 -7.30 22.16 1.55
CA ALA A 29 -7.69 21.84 2.91
C ALA A 29 -9.21 22.01 3.06
N LYS A 30 -9.96 20.92 2.96
CA LYS A 30 -11.31 20.85 3.52
C LYS A 30 -11.26 19.99 4.77
N VAL A 31 -11.07 20.67 5.91
CA VAL A 31 -11.32 20.12 7.24
C VAL A 31 -12.81 19.82 7.31
N SER A 32 -13.18 18.54 7.35
CA SER A 32 -14.56 18.15 7.62
C SER A 32 -14.87 18.40 9.09
N GLN A 33 -15.81 19.29 9.33
CA GLN A 33 -16.37 19.56 10.65
C GLN A 33 -17.24 18.38 11.10
N CYS A 34 -16.62 17.37 11.71
CA CYS A 34 -17.30 16.36 12.52
C CYS A 34 -16.57 16.18 13.86
N ASP A 35 -16.24 17.29 14.52
CA ASP A 35 -16.00 17.29 15.95
C ASP A 35 -17.35 17.35 16.68
N ARG A 36 -17.83 16.19 17.11
CA ARG A 36 -18.57 16.12 18.37
C ARG A 36 -18.48 14.72 18.99
N LEU A 37 -17.88 14.70 20.18
CA LEU A 37 -17.79 13.62 21.18
C LEU A 37 -16.64 12.61 20.98
N ARG A 38 -15.40 13.05 21.25
CA ARG A 38 -14.36 12.15 21.77
C ARG A 38 -14.22 12.39 23.28
N PRO A 39 -14.24 11.36 24.13
CA PRO A 39 -13.84 11.51 25.52
C PRO A 39 -12.37 11.96 25.60
N ARG A 40 -12.12 12.99 26.41
CA ARG A 40 -10.78 13.39 26.85
C ARG A 40 -10.31 12.45 27.96
N ASP A 41 -9.03 12.09 27.84
CA ASP A 41 -8.08 11.62 28.86
C ASP A 41 -8.32 10.25 29.54
N ALA A 42 -7.36 9.35 29.37
CA ALA A 42 -6.93 8.40 30.42
C ALA A 42 -5.53 7.84 30.09
N ASP A 43 -4.55 8.25 30.89
CA ASP A 43 -3.24 7.61 31.02
C ASP A 43 -3.42 6.17 31.54
N ASP A 44 -2.98 5.16 30.80
CA ASP A 44 -2.65 3.85 31.38
C ASP A 44 -1.86 3.00 30.37
N CYS A 45 -0.80 2.32 30.81
CA CYS A 45 -0.23 1.20 30.05
C CYS A 45 -1.27 0.08 29.81
N GLY A 46 -2.33 0.06 30.63
CA GLY A 46 -3.56 -0.69 30.40
C GLY A 46 -4.22 -0.40 29.06
N SER A 47 -4.03 0.77 28.46
CA SER A 47 -4.57 1.12 27.14
C SER A 47 -3.94 0.30 26.00
N ALA A 48 -2.62 0.13 25.98
CA ALA A 48 -1.93 -0.63 24.93
C ALA A 48 -2.16 -2.14 25.05
N VAL A 49 -2.17 -2.67 26.27
CA VAL A 49 -2.54 -4.08 26.54
C VAL A 49 -4.02 -4.32 26.20
N SER A 50 -4.91 -3.36 26.48
CA SER A 50 -6.32 -3.45 26.11
C SER A 50 -6.53 -3.34 24.60
N ALA A 51 -5.73 -2.53 23.89
CA ALA A 51 -5.76 -2.44 22.43
C ALA A 51 -5.38 -3.78 21.77
N ILE A 52 -4.37 -4.48 22.32
CA ILE A 52 -4.03 -5.84 21.89
C ILE A 52 -5.17 -6.81 22.18
N LYS A 53 -5.70 -6.79 23.39
CA LYS A 53 -6.81 -7.67 23.76
C LYS A 53 -8.02 -7.44 22.86
N GLY A 54 -8.36 -6.20 22.54
CA GLY A 54 -9.41 -5.85 21.59
C GLY A 54 -9.13 -6.40 20.20
N TYR A 55 -7.95 -6.10 19.63
CA TYR A 55 -7.52 -6.61 18.32
C TYR A 55 -7.60 -8.15 18.24
N CYS A 56 -7.14 -8.82 19.29
CA CYS A 56 -7.14 -10.27 19.36
C CYS A 56 -8.54 -10.85 19.52
N VAL A 57 -9.40 -10.25 20.35
CA VAL A 57 -10.78 -10.71 20.55
C VAL A 57 -11.58 -10.55 19.26
N ASP A 58 -11.49 -9.41 18.59
CA ASP A 58 -12.24 -9.14 17.35
C ASP A 58 -11.90 -10.12 16.22
N ARG A 59 -10.68 -10.66 16.23
CA ARG A 59 -10.16 -11.57 15.20
C ARG A 59 -9.98 -13.02 15.69
N ASN A 60 -10.42 -13.34 16.90
CA ASN A 60 -10.26 -14.66 17.53
C ASN A 60 -8.78 -15.15 17.56
N LEU A 61 -7.86 -14.26 17.93
CA LEU A 61 -6.41 -14.49 17.97
C LEU A 61 -5.89 -14.67 19.42
N PRO A 62 -4.77 -15.39 19.63
CA PRO A 62 -4.20 -15.60 20.95
C PRO A 62 -3.50 -14.33 21.48
N THR A 63 -3.92 -13.82 22.64
CA THR A 63 -3.43 -12.55 23.20
C THR A 63 -1.97 -12.58 23.69
N ASN A 64 -1.39 -13.75 23.93
CA ASN A 64 -0.03 -13.92 24.44
C ASN A 64 1.06 -13.82 23.36
N VAL A 65 0.67 -13.69 22.08
CA VAL A 65 1.61 -13.62 20.95
C VAL A 65 1.99 -12.18 20.61
N TYR A 66 1.16 -11.20 20.99
CA TYR A 66 1.27 -9.81 20.57
C TYR A 66 1.92 -8.95 21.65
N ARG A 67 2.94 -8.18 21.27
CA ARG A 67 3.61 -7.21 22.16
C ARG A 67 2.94 -5.83 22.10
N PRO A 68 2.70 -5.15 23.25
CA PRO A 68 2.26 -3.77 23.28
C PRO A 68 3.23 -2.85 22.53
N VAL A 69 2.73 -2.16 21.52
CA VAL A 69 3.47 -1.13 20.79
C VAL A 69 3.21 0.25 21.43
N GLY A 70 4.22 1.12 21.42
CA GLY A 70 4.09 2.46 21.99
C GLY A 70 4.15 2.57 23.53
N CYS A 71 4.54 1.51 24.23
CA CYS A 71 4.83 1.59 25.67
C CYS A 71 6.29 1.98 25.89
N GLY A 72 6.56 3.27 26.11
CA GLY A 72 7.84 3.70 26.67
C GLY A 72 8.01 3.12 28.08
N GLY A 73 9.20 2.60 28.39
CA GLY A 73 9.53 2.10 29.72
C GLY A 73 9.53 3.24 30.74
N GLY A 74 8.35 3.59 31.28
CA GLY A 74 8.20 4.71 32.20
C GLY A 74 6.81 5.34 32.29
N GLY A 75 5.73 4.59 32.06
CA GLY A 75 4.36 5.05 32.37
C GLY A 75 3.71 6.05 31.39
N ASN A 76 4.45 6.65 30.46
CA ASN A 76 3.88 7.47 29.39
C ASN A 76 3.75 6.67 28.09
N ALA A 77 2.53 6.59 27.55
CA ALA A 77 2.28 6.03 26.22
C ALA A 77 2.93 6.94 25.17
N THR A 78 3.94 6.42 24.48
CA THR A 78 4.59 7.11 23.37
C THR A 78 3.96 6.66 22.07
N LYS A 79 3.66 7.60 21.17
CA LYS A 79 3.17 7.29 19.82
C LYS A 79 4.07 6.23 19.16
N PHE A 80 3.47 5.18 18.58
CA PHE A 80 4.18 4.18 17.79
C PHE A 80 4.53 4.76 16.41
N ARG A 81 5.81 5.00 16.17
CA ARG A 81 6.32 5.67 14.96
C ARG A 81 6.78 4.65 13.91
N LEU A 82 7.05 5.14 12.70
CA LEU A 82 7.61 4.35 11.60
C LEU A 82 8.96 3.73 11.96
N SER A 83 9.80 4.42 12.74
CA SER A 83 11.05 3.84 13.25
C SER A 83 10.78 2.63 14.13
N ASP A 84 9.80 2.73 15.00
CA ASP A 84 9.47 1.69 15.97
C ASP A 84 8.83 0.48 15.25
N LEU A 85 8.07 0.73 14.17
CA LEU A 85 7.60 -0.30 13.25
C LEU A 85 8.76 -1.02 12.56
N VAL A 86 9.73 -0.29 12.00
CA VAL A 86 10.90 -0.88 11.35
C VAL A 86 11.68 -1.75 12.34
N ASP A 87 11.91 -1.26 13.56
CA ASP A 87 12.63 -2.00 14.61
C ASP A 87 11.90 -3.31 14.99
N GLU A 88 10.57 -3.27 15.16
CA GLU A 88 9.78 -4.47 15.44
C GLU A 88 9.75 -5.44 14.26
N LEU A 89 9.71 -4.95 13.02
CA LEU A 89 9.83 -5.81 11.83
C LEU A 89 11.19 -6.53 11.79
N HIS A 90 12.29 -5.82 12.04
CA HIS A 90 13.62 -6.46 12.15
C HIS A 90 13.65 -7.54 13.23
N ARG A 91 13.00 -7.31 14.37
CA ARG A 91 12.89 -8.30 15.45
C ARG A 91 12.09 -9.52 15.02
N VAL A 92 10.91 -9.33 14.43
CA VAL A 92 10.03 -10.43 14.00
C VAL A 92 10.69 -11.26 12.91
N PHE A 93 11.30 -10.61 11.93
CA PHE A 93 11.99 -11.29 10.84
C PHE A 93 13.39 -11.77 11.25
N ALA A 94 13.86 -11.57 12.48
CA ALA A 94 15.09 -12.22 12.95
C ALA A 94 14.88 -13.75 13.09
N GLU A 95 13.67 -14.16 13.45
CA GLU A 95 13.26 -15.55 13.59
C GLU A 95 13.09 -16.23 12.21
N ASP A 96 13.13 -17.56 12.17
CA ASP A 96 12.97 -18.32 10.92
C ASP A 96 11.50 -18.57 10.56
N ARG A 97 10.61 -18.49 11.54
CA ARG A 97 9.17 -18.60 11.35
C ARG A 97 8.56 -17.25 11.66
N VAL A 98 7.92 -16.66 10.65
CA VAL A 98 7.25 -15.37 10.78
C VAL A 98 5.76 -15.60 10.87
N ASN A 99 5.13 -15.02 11.89
CA ASN A 99 3.68 -15.00 12.02
C ASN A 99 3.13 -13.81 11.20
N VAL A 100 2.46 -14.10 10.09
CA VAL A 100 1.96 -13.09 9.16
C VAL A 100 0.89 -12.21 9.80
N GLU A 101 0.02 -12.78 10.64
CA GLU A 101 -0.99 -12.05 11.40
C GLU A 101 -0.36 -11.06 12.38
N TYR A 102 0.80 -11.39 12.94
CA TYR A 102 1.54 -10.47 13.81
C TYR A 102 2.15 -9.31 13.04
N VAL A 103 2.66 -9.56 11.82
CA VAL A 103 3.14 -8.48 10.94
C VAL A 103 1.99 -7.57 10.51
N GLN A 104 0.82 -8.13 10.17
CA GLN A 104 -0.38 -7.34 9.89
C GLN A 104 -0.77 -6.46 11.08
N TYR A 105 -0.75 -7.01 12.30
CA TYR A 105 -0.98 -6.24 13.52
C TYR A 105 -0.01 -5.06 13.68
N LEU A 106 1.30 -5.27 13.45
CA LEU A 106 2.29 -4.19 13.53
C LEU A 106 2.00 -3.07 12.52
N MET A 107 1.64 -3.44 11.28
CA MET A 107 1.29 -2.50 10.22
C MET A 107 -0.01 -1.73 10.55
N GLU A 108 -1.03 -2.38 11.12
CA GLU A 108 -2.29 -1.74 11.53
C GLU A 108 -2.12 -0.80 12.74
N SER A 109 -1.19 -1.14 13.63
CA SER A 109 -0.91 -0.38 14.85
C SER A 109 -0.14 0.90 14.57
N TYR A 110 0.67 0.93 13.52
CA TYR A 110 1.25 2.17 13.02
C TYR A 110 0.14 3.06 12.43
N LYS A 111 -0.01 4.28 12.96
CA LYS A 111 -0.93 5.29 12.40
C LYS A 111 -0.15 6.22 11.51
N SER A 112 -0.61 6.36 10.27
CA SER A 112 0.11 7.11 9.23
C SER A 112 0.38 8.56 9.68
N ASP A 113 1.66 8.95 9.61
CA ASP A 113 2.09 10.33 9.84
C ASP A 113 2.95 10.82 8.66
N PRO A 114 2.45 11.77 7.85
CA PRO A 114 3.22 12.36 6.76
C PRO A 114 4.61 12.84 7.16
N ALA A 115 4.79 13.36 8.38
CA ALA A 115 6.09 13.84 8.83
C ALA A 115 7.18 12.73 8.84
N GLU A 116 6.77 11.47 8.97
CA GLU A 116 7.67 10.33 9.07
C GLU A 116 8.01 9.71 7.71
N TRP A 117 7.04 9.65 6.78
CA TRP A 117 7.20 8.96 5.50
C TRP A 117 7.36 9.87 4.27
N LEU A 118 7.05 11.17 4.36
CA LEU A 118 7.09 12.08 3.19
C LEU A 118 8.47 12.15 2.53
N LYS A 119 9.55 11.96 3.28
CA LYS A 119 10.93 11.87 2.74
C LYS A 119 11.14 10.73 1.73
N TYR A 120 10.29 9.70 1.77
CA TYR A 120 10.29 8.59 0.81
C TYR A 120 9.29 8.78 -0.33
N ALA A 121 8.39 9.78 -0.24
CA ALA A 121 7.29 9.96 -1.18
C ALA A 121 7.73 10.67 -2.48
N LYS A 122 8.50 9.97 -3.32
CA LYS A 122 9.02 10.50 -4.58
C LYS A 122 8.09 10.13 -5.72
N PHE A 123 7.32 11.07 -6.24
CA PHE A 123 6.37 10.83 -7.34
C PHE A 123 7.05 10.88 -8.71
N ASN A 124 6.46 10.18 -9.67
CA ASN A 124 6.76 10.31 -11.09
C ASN A 124 5.46 10.64 -11.86
N LYS A 125 5.56 11.40 -12.96
CA LYS A 125 4.39 11.82 -13.73
C LYS A 125 3.66 10.67 -14.44
N PHE A 126 4.41 9.66 -14.90
CA PHE A 126 3.90 8.70 -15.88
C PHE A 126 3.65 7.30 -15.31
N ARG A 127 4.19 6.99 -14.13
CA ARG A 127 4.04 5.70 -13.49
C ARG A 127 4.12 5.84 -11.97
N TYR A 128 3.57 4.86 -11.27
CA TYR A 128 3.78 4.77 -9.83
C TYR A 128 5.27 4.48 -9.54
N THR A 129 5.74 4.93 -8.38
CA THR A 129 7.13 4.72 -7.96
C THR A 129 7.18 3.77 -6.77
N ARG A 130 8.35 3.17 -6.58
CA ARG A 130 8.66 2.20 -5.54
C ARG A 130 9.89 2.72 -4.80
N ASN A 131 9.70 3.23 -3.59
CA ASN A 131 10.74 3.92 -2.83
C ASN A 131 11.13 3.09 -1.62
N LEU A 132 12.36 2.57 -1.60
CA LEU A 132 12.86 1.77 -0.50
C LEU A 132 12.94 2.59 0.79
N VAL A 133 12.35 2.07 1.86
CA VAL A 133 12.45 2.61 3.23
C VAL A 133 13.55 1.87 3.98
N ASP A 134 13.48 0.54 3.96
CA ASP A 134 14.38 -0.36 4.67
C ASP A 134 14.53 -1.68 3.87
N ALA A 135 15.77 -2.17 3.73
CA ALA A 135 16.08 -3.41 3.02
C ALA A 135 15.97 -4.67 3.90
N GLY A 136 15.50 -4.49 5.14
CA GLY A 136 15.40 -5.52 6.15
C GLY A 136 16.75 -6.14 6.49
N ASN A 137 16.66 -7.37 6.98
CA ASN A 137 17.80 -8.23 7.30
C ASN A 137 17.99 -9.34 6.23
N GLY A 138 17.59 -9.06 4.99
CA GLY A 138 17.54 -10.03 3.89
C GLY A 138 16.28 -10.90 3.85
N LYS A 139 15.40 -10.81 4.85
CA LYS A 139 14.14 -11.58 4.91
C LYS A 139 12.88 -10.76 4.58
N PHE A 140 12.98 -9.42 4.51
CA PHE A 140 11.87 -8.55 4.10
C PHE A 140 12.39 -7.27 3.43
N ASN A 141 11.52 -6.57 2.70
CA ASN A 141 11.75 -5.21 2.21
C ASN A 141 10.57 -4.33 2.61
N LEU A 142 10.84 -3.15 3.16
CA LEU A 142 9.83 -2.13 3.43
C LEU A 142 9.94 -0.99 2.44
N MET A 143 8.84 -0.65 1.77
CA MET A 143 8.83 0.31 0.67
C MET A 143 7.58 1.20 0.70
N VAL A 144 7.73 2.45 0.29
CA VAL A 144 6.62 3.38 0.02
C VAL A 144 6.36 3.43 -1.47
N LEU A 145 5.14 3.08 -1.87
CA LEU A 145 4.67 3.22 -3.24
C LEU A 145 3.90 4.53 -3.40
N CYS A 146 4.23 5.31 -4.42
CA CYS A 146 3.53 6.56 -4.71
C CYS A 146 2.77 6.45 -6.02
N TRP A 147 1.46 6.60 -5.94
CA TRP A 147 0.53 6.53 -7.07
C TRP A 147 0.09 7.95 -7.40
N GLY A 148 0.39 8.42 -8.61
CA GLY A 148 -0.21 9.63 -9.14
C GLY A 148 -1.68 9.40 -9.52
N GLU A 149 -2.37 10.47 -9.89
CA GLU A 149 -3.73 10.36 -10.41
C GLU A 149 -3.78 9.41 -11.61
N ALA A 150 -4.80 8.54 -11.62
CA ALA A 150 -5.01 7.50 -12.63
C ALA A 150 -3.89 6.46 -12.78
N HIS A 151 -2.91 6.39 -11.86
CA HIS A 151 -1.93 5.31 -11.87
C HIS A 151 -2.55 4.02 -11.38
N GLY A 152 -2.17 2.91 -12.01
CA GLY A 152 -2.53 1.56 -11.60
C GLY A 152 -1.37 0.60 -11.86
N SER A 153 -1.42 -0.58 -11.24
CA SER A 153 -0.52 -1.67 -11.59
C SER A 153 -1.16 -2.55 -12.65
N SER A 154 -0.33 -3.25 -13.42
CA SER A 154 -0.78 -4.42 -14.18
C SER A 154 -1.21 -5.51 -13.21
N ILE A 155 -2.03 -6.47 -13.66
CA ILE A 155 -2.32 -7.68 -12.88
C ILE A 155 -1.01 -8.46 -12.72
N HIS A 156 -0.69 -8.84 -11.49
CA HIS A 156 0.56 -9.54 -11.15
C HIS A 156 0.36 -10.41 -9.90
N ASN A 157 1.22 -11.41 -9.73
CA ASN A 157 1.28 -12.26 -8.54
C ASN A 157 2.52 -11.94 -7.69
N HIS A 158 2.55 -12.46 -6.46
CA HIS A 158 3.69 -12.36 -5.54
C HIS A 158 4.16 -13.77 -5.16
N PRO A 159 4.77 -14.51 -6.10
CA PRO A 159 5.09 -15.91 -5.87
C PRO A 159 6.09 -16.05 -4.73
N GLN A 160 5.80 -16.96 -3.80
CA GLN A 160 6.70 -17.33 -2.70
C GLN A 160 7.04 -16.18 -1.74
N SER A 161 6.20 -15.15 -1.65
CA SER A 161 6.40 -14.03 -0.72
C SER A 161 5.07 -13.45 -0.26
N ASP A 162 4.94 -13.25 1.06
CA ASP A 162 3.80 -12.52 1.61
C ASP A 162 3.95 -11.02 1.35
N CYS A 163 2.92 -10.41 0.77
CA CYS A 163 2.88 -8.97 0.56
C CYS A 163 1.82 -8.34 1.47
N ILE A 164 2.27 -7.49 2.40
CA ILE A 164 1.38 -6.73 3.27
C ILE A 164 1.43 -5.27 2.84
N MET A 165 0.29 -4.72 2.45
CA MET A 165 0.17 -3.33 2.02
C MET A 165 -0.60 -2.53 3.06
N LYS A 166 -0.14 -1.31 3.33
CA LYS A 166 -0.84 -0.31 4.14
C LYS A 166 -1.04 0.97 3.34
N VAL A 167 -2.25 1.52 3.34
CA VAL A 167 -2.52 2.84 2.72
C VAL A 167 -2.08 3.95 3.67
N LEU A 168 -1.05 4.70 3.30
CA LEU A 168 -0.54 5.82 4.11
C LEU A 168 -1.32 7.13 3.89
N ALA A 169 -1.83 7.35 2.68
CA ALA A 169 -2.66 8.50 2.34
C ALA A 169 -3.49 8.22 1.08
N GLY A 170 -4.70 8.79 1.02
CA GLY A 170 -5.63 8.59 -0.09
C GLY A 170 -6.32 7.24 -0.03
N ASN A 171 -6.60 6.66 -1.20
CA ASN A 171 -7.35 5.43 -1.34
C ASN A 171 -6.75 4.59 -2.49
N LEU A 172 -6.82 3.26 -2.37
CA LEU A 172 -6.43 2.32 -3.43
C LEU A 172 -7.58 1.35 -3.68
N THR A 173 -7.79 0.94 -4.93
CA THR A 173 -8.75 -0.13 -5.25
C THR A 173 -7.98 -1.40 -5.53
N GLU A 174 -8.14 -2.41 -4.68
CA GLU A 174 -7.66 -3.76 -4.92
C GLU A 174 -8.69 -4.51 -5.77
N VAL A 175 -8.22 -5.19 -6.81
CA VAL A 175 -9.03 -6.08 -7.65
C VAL A 175 -8.32 -7.43 -7.71
N ARG A 176 -8.99 -8.48 -7.22
CA ARG A 176 -8.46 -9.85 -7.20
C ARG A 176 -8.99 -10.61 -8.39
N PHE A 177 -8.13 -11.38 -9.04
CA PHE A 177 -8.46 -12.18 -10.21
C PHE A 177 -8.18 -13.66 -9.94
N ALA A 178 -8.96 -14.55 -10.57
CA ALA A 178 -8.67 -15.97 -10.61
C ALA A 178 -7.48 -16.25 -11.53
N TRP A 179 -6.77 -17.35 -11.27
CA TRP A 179 -5.78 -17.85 -12.21
C TRP A 179 -6.44 -18.19 -13.56
N PRO A 180 -5.80 -17.87 -14.70
CA PRO A 180 -6.36 -18.17 -16.01
C PRO A 180 -6.48 -19.69 -16.22
N GLU A 181 -7.64 -20.14 -16.68
CA GLU A 181 -7.90 -21.54 -17.03
C GLU A 181 -7.61 -21.80 -18.51
N LYS A 182 -7.28 -23.04 -18.85
CA LYS A 182 -7.15 -23.46 -20.25
C LYS A 182 -8.53 -23.57 -20.89
N SER A 183 -8.64 -23.10 -22.13
CA SER A 183 -9.84 -23.28 -22.95
C SER A 183 -10.07 -24.77 -23.22
N SER A 184 -11.29 -25.24 -22.93
CA SER A 184 -11.69 -26.64 -23.11
C SER A 184 -11.83 -27.06 -24.58
N THR A 185 -11.60 -26.15 -25.52
CA THR A 185 -11.75 -26.37 -26.97
C THR A 185 -10.49 -26.89 -27.67
N ALA A 186 -9.39 -27.10 -26.94
CA ALA A 186 -8.21 -27.78 -27.46
C ALA A 186 -8.37 -29.32 -27.41
N GLU A 187 -9.40 -29.85 -28.08
CA GLU A 187 -9.38 -31.26 -28.44
C GLU A 187 -8.33 -31.46 -29.51
N ARG A 188 -7.24 -32.15 -29.11
CA ARG A 188 -6.22 -32.86 -29.89
C ARG A 188 -6.35 -32.67 -31.41
N ASP A 189 -5.46 -31.87 -31.98
CA ASP A 189 -4.85 -32.18 -33.27
C ASP A 189 -3.43 -31.58 -33.36
N HIS A 190 -2.46 -32.48 -33.47
CA HIS A 190 -1.13 -32.36 -34.07
C HIS A 190 -0.21 -31.15 -33.74
N GLU A 191 0.82 -31.46 -32.95
CA GLU A 191 2.25 -31.20 -33.26
C GLU A 191 2.63 -29.84 -33.86
N HIS A 192 2.27 -28.72 -33.23
CA HIS A 192 2.96 -27.44 -33.48
C HIS A 192 3.09 -26.64 -32.18
N ASP A 193 4.32 -26.57 -31.67
CA ASP A 193 4.77 -25.94 -30.43
C ASP A 193 4.86 -24.41 -30.52
N TYR A 194 3.75 -23.71 -30.82
CA TYR A 194 3.76 -22.25 -30.77
C TYR A 194 2.45 -21.66 -30.22
N ASP A 195 2.61 -20.88 -29.15
CA ASP A 195 1.66 -19.96 -28.50
C ASP A 195 0.70 -20.54 -27.44
N TYR A 196 1.21 -20.64 -26.21
CA TYR A 196 0.45 -21.03 -25.00
C TYR A 196 -0.62 -19.98 -24.60
N ASP A 197 -0.42 -18.71 -24.96
CA ASP A 197 -1.27 -17.60 -24.52
C ASP A 197 -2.62 -17.59 -25.25
N GLN A 198 -2.64 -18.05 -26.52
CA GLN A 198 -3.87 -18.19 -27.31
C GLN A 198 -4.86 -19.24 -26.79
N GLN A 199 -4.44 -20.11 -25.86
CA GLN A 199 -5.28 -21.18 -25.31
C GLN A 199 -5.89 -20.83 -23.95
N LEU A 200 -5.56 -19.69 -23.34
CA LEU A 200 -6.05 -19.29 -22.02
C LEU A 200 -7.34 -18.48 -22.10
N GLN A 201 -8.26 -18.73 -21.16
CA GLN A 201 -9.46 -17.92 -20.99
C GLN A 201 -9.13 -16.57 -20.35
N PRO A 202 -9.91 -15.51 -20.63
CA PRO A 202 -9.79 -14.23 -19.91
C PRO A 202 -9.89 -14.43 -18.40
N MET A 203 -9.06 -13.71 -17.64
CA MET A 203 -9.09 -13.78 -16.17
C MET A 203 -10.40 -13.25 -15.60
N CYS A 204 -10.95 -13.96 -14.61
CA CYS A 204 -12.20 -13.59 -13.94
C CYS A 204 -11.93 -12.76 -12.68
N GLU A 205 -12.62 -11.64 -12.50
CA GLU A 205 -12.56 -10.83 -11.27
C GLU A 205 -13.26 -11.57 -10.12
N LEU A 206 -12.51 -11.90 -9.07
CA LEU A 206 -13.01 -12.54 -7.84
C LEU A 206 -13.62 -11.53 -6.88
N GLY A 207 -13.15 -10.28 -6.90
CA GLY A 207 -13.69 -9.22 -6.06
C GLY A 207 -12.88 -7.94 -6.10
N ARG A 208 -13.51 -6.88 -5.59
CA ARG A 208 -12.98 -5.52 -5.56
C ARG A 208 -13.19 -4.90 -4.20
N THR A 209 -12.15 -4.25 -3.68
CA THR A 209 -12.18 -3.62 -2.37
C THR A 209 -11.50 -2.26 -2.43
N VAL A 210 -12.15 -1.25 -1.87
CA VAL A 210 -11.55 0.08 -1.70
C VAL A 210 -10.86 0.12 -0.35
N LEU A 211 -9.56 0.33 -0.38
CA LEU A 211 -8.67 0.46 0.77
C LEU A 211 -8.51 1.95 1.09
N GLU A 212 -9.00 2.36 2.24
CA GLU A 212 -8.89 3.75 2.72
C GLU A 212 -7.59 3.97 3.51
N THR A 213 -7.28 5.22 3.84
CA THR A 213 -6.12 5.55 4.69
C THR A 213 -6.13 4.74 5.99
N ASP A 214 -4.95 4.28 6.40
CA ASP A 214 -4.69 3.37 7.52
C ASP A 214 -5.18 1.94 7.38
N SER A 215 -5.92 1.58 6.32
CA SER A 215 -6.25 0.19 6.03
C SER A 215 -5.02 -0.63 5.66
N VAL A 216 -5.05 -1.91 6.03
CA VAL A 216 -4.01 -2.91 5.73
C VAL A 216 -4.67 -4.06 4.98
N CYS A 217 -4.02 -4.55 3.93
CA CYS A 217 -4.39 -5.79 3.24
C CYS A 217 -3.20 -6.73 3.12
N HIS A 218 -3.51 -8.03 3.04
CA HIS A 218 -2.53 -9.09 2.80
C HIS A 218 -2.84 -9.73 1.45
N ILE A 219 -1.81 -9.78 0.62
CA ILE A 219 -1.83 -10.26 -0.75
C ILE A 219 -0.96 -11.50 -0.81
N ASN A 220 -1.55 -12.63 -1.24
CA ASN A 220 -0.89 -13.93 -1.44
C ASN A 220 -1.03 -14.45 -2.87
#